data_AF-A0A0D7Q2Z9-F1
#
_entry.id   AF-A0A0D7Q2Z9-F1
#
_cell.length_a   1.000
_cell.length_b   1.000
_cell.length_c   1.000
_cell.angle_alpha   90.00
_cell.angle_beta   90.00
_cell.angle_gamma   90.00
#
_symmetry.space_group_name_H-M   'P 1'
#
loop_
_entity.id
_entity.type
_entity.pdbx_description
1 polymer ?
#
loop_
_entity_poly.entity_id
_entity_poly.type
_entity_poly.pdbx_seq_one_letter_code
_entity_poly.pdbx_strand_id
1 'polypeptide(L)'
;MPKVSRTYGPIHFEDLDPHRFEDLVRQLVYDFRDWQSIEGTGRSGSDDGIDIRAFERLATARNEDDEDEDAKELSHPMMGNQWIIQCKREKELGPKRVAEIIEELDDKNPPYGYVLAAACNFSKQSYDRFRDKLIEKRVMEFHLWGKAELEDMLCQPKNDHILFTFFGISLVTRRRSRSTEIRRTVANKNKLFRVLGAELGHVSVLIRDANDEDYPFKEEIKDFDARPRWRECPAVNYHPRGLVVRTREYFGYVDQDKKEFDFTDAVSLLVLRGDEDHQDRRAWHERRELIVDFWNHLPHRNKCHFVAERLLRYDDMLVIDDQGIAPHKFTHIFVDTEGKDGPFSGGWEFAESRRSGAHRHIGLGDYHRKKIFPDTFPTPVVGTVHPEGAISIDSETARLAGLNENIREFFLLAGQHDELKQRDVITVKSEDSVYRSGQVGRRDSSPPTYLQVTLVENVRVADLYSEEEQQWALRELERKLGKELADDDVLKRVEFVHTYGRKIGKDDF
;
A
#
# COMPACT_ATOMS: atom_id res chain seq x y z
N MET A 1 17.99 11.78 -11.34
CA MET A 1 17.33 12.18 -12.61
C MET A 1 15.95 11.55 -12.66
N PRO A 2 14.87 12.32 -12.83
CA PRO A 2 13.53 11.75 -12.93
C PRO A 2 13.44 10.92 -14.22
N LYS A 3 13.14 9.62 -14.08
CA LYS A 3 12.78 8.75 -15.22
C LYS A 3 11.46 9.26 -15.80
N VAL A 4 11.51 9.85 -16.99
CA VAL A 4 10.34 10.31 -17.74
C VAL A 4 9.45 9.09 -17.99
N SER A 5 8.32 9.00 -17.30
CA SER A 5 7.39 7.88 -17.42
C SER A 5 6.57 8.04 -18.70
N ARG A 6 6.91 7.25 -19.74
CA ARG A 6 6.23 7.13 -21.04
C ARG A 6 6.07 8.45 -21.79
N THR A 7 7.05 8.77 -22.63
CA THR A 7 6.84 9.57 -23.84
C THR A 7 5.71 8.92 -24.65
N TYR A 8 4.78 9.71 -25.18
CA TYR A 8 3.89 9.22 -26.23
C TYR A 8 4.77 8.63 -27.34
N GLY A 9 4.43 7.43 -27.82
CA GLY A 9 5.05 6.94 -29.05
C GLY A 9 4.79 7.94 -30.19
N PRO A 10 5.61 7.93 -31.25
CA PRO A 10 5.41 8.82 -32.39
C PRO A 10 3.96 8.73 -32.89
N ILE A 11 3.35 9.85 -33.27
CA ILE A 11 2.01 9.82 -33.86
C ILE A 11 2.13 9.17 -35.24
N HIS A 12 1.29 8.17 -35.49
CA HIS A 12 1.27 7.44 -36.74
C HIS A 12 0.23 8.04 -37.69
N PHE A 13 0.56 9.19 -38.30
CA PHE A 13 -0.31 9.85 -39.28
C PHE A 13 -0.65 8.97 -40.50
N GLU A 14 0.22 8.01 -40.82
CA GLU A 14 0.02 7.02 -41.88
C GLU A 14 -1.18 6.09 -41.64
N ASP A 15 -1.65 5.97 -40.40
CA ASP A 15 -2.78 5.13 -40.03
C ASP A 15 -4.12 5.86 -40.23
N LEU A 16 -4.09 7.18 -40.46
CA LEU A 16 -5.28 7.95 -40.81
C LEU A 16 -5.64 7.71 -42.27
N ASP A 17 -6.93 7.56 -42.56
CA ASP A 17 -7.47 7.62 -43.92
C ASP A 17 -7.07 8.95 -44.60
N PRO A 18 -6.77 8.98 -45.92
CA PRO A 18 -6.31 10.19 -46.62
C PRO A 18 -7.21 11.42 -46.38
N HIS A 19 -8.53 11.26 -46.45
CA HIS A 19 -9.45 12.38 -46.20
C HIS A 19 -9.48 12.80 -44.73
N ARG A 20 -9.22 11.88 -43.81
CA ARG A 20 -9.08 12.21 -42.37
C ARG A 20 -7.77 12.95 -42.09
N PHE A 21 -6.71 12.71 -42.85
CA PHE A 21 -5.47 13.49 -42.75
C PHE A 21 -5.67 14.91 -43.28
N GLU A 22 -6.37 15.09 -44.40
CA GLU A 22 -6.78 16.41 -44.89
C GLU A 22 -7.63 17.17 -43.87
N ASP A 23 -8.61 16.50 -43.25
CA ASP A 23 -9.44 17.10 -42.20
C ASP A 23 -8.63 17.49 -40.95
N LEU A 24 -7.64 16.68 -40.56
CA LEU A 24 -6.72 16.99 -39.46
C LEU A 24 -5.95 18.28 -39.76
N VAL A 25 -5.34 18.37 -40.95
CA VAL A 25 -4.58 19.54 -41.38
C VAL A 25 -5.50 20.76 -41.46
N ARG A 26 -6.71 20.62 -42.00
CA ARG A 26 -7.71 21.69 -42.04
C ARG A 26 -8.09 22.19 -40.64
N GLN A 27 -8.24 21.29 -39.66
CA GLN A 27 -8.50 21.66 -38.26
C GLN A 27 -7.34 22.47 -37.66
N LEU A 28 -6.09 22.11 -37.98
CA LEU A 28 -4.91 22.87 -37.57
C LEU A 28 -4.82 24.24 -38.28
N VAL A 29 -5.25 24.32 -39.56
CA VAL A 29 -5.25 25.55 -40.35
C VAL A 29 -6.16 26.61 -39.74
N TYR A 30 -7.31 26.28 -39.14
CA TYR A 30 -8.23 27.29 -38.56
C TYR A 30 -7.53 28.26 -37.60
N ASP A 31 -6.56 27.77 -36.82
CA ASP A 31 -5.82 28.55 -35.83
C ASP A 31 -4.50 29.15 -36.36
N PHE A 32 -4.20 28.96 -37.65
CA PHE A 32 -2.94 29.40 -38.26
C PHE A 32 -2.93 30.90 -38.63
N ARG A 33 -4.08 31.43 -39.09
CA ARG A 33 -4.30 32.84 -39.48
C ARG A 33 -5.76 33.25 -39.21
N ASP A 34 -6.06 34.54 -39.34
CA ASP A 34 -7.44 35.04 -39.31
C ASP A 34 -8.09 34.88 -40.69
N TRP A 35 -8.88 33.82 -40.83
CA TRP A 35 -9.48 33.45 -42.11
C TRP A 35 -10.84 34.12 -42.34
N GLN A 36 -11.05 34.59 -43.56
CA GLN A 36 -12.37 34.96 -44.05
C GLN A 36 -13.19 33.72 -44.43
N SER A 37 -12.56 32.76 -45.11
CA SER A 37 -13.15 31.45 -45.44
C SER A 37 -12.08 30.37 -45.62
N ILE A 38 -12.45 29.12 -45.34
CA ILE A 38 -11.65 27.92 -45.62
C ILE A 38 -12.56 26.91 -46.32
N GLU A 39 -12.12 26.43 -47.47
CA GLU A 39 -12.82 25.50 -48.36
C GLU A 39 -12.02 24.20 -48.46
N GLY A 40 -12.65 23.07 -48.14
CA GLY A 40 -12.06 21.73 -48.31
C GLY A 40 -12.36 21.19 -49.70
N THR A 41 -11.51 21.50 -50.66
CA THR A 41 -11.68 21.17 -52.08
C THR A 41 -11.36 19.69 -52.38
N GLY A 42 -10.49 19.05 -51.59
CA GLY A 42 -10.01 17.67 -51.79
C GLY A 42 -11.04 16.53 -51.69
N ARG A 43 -12.24 16.75 -51.11
CA ARG A 43 -13.26 15.69 -50.95
C ARG A 43 -14.02 15.33 -52.24
N SER A 44 -13.94 16.17 -53.27
CA SER A 44 -14.77 16.08 -54.48
C SER A 44 -14.14 15.24 -55.61
N GLY A 45 -12.87 14.82 -55.45
CA GLY A 45 -12.19 13.88 -56.33
C GLY A 45 -11.84 14.40 -57.74
N SER A 46 -12.00 15.69 -58.02
CA SER A 46 -11.77 16.30 -59.35
C SER A 46 -11.02 17.62 -59.26
N ASP A 47 -10.07 17.73 -58.34
CA ASP A 47 -9.45 19.02 -58.03
C ASP A 47 -7.96 18.92 -58.37
N ASP A 48 -7.50 19.87 -59.20
CA ASP A 48 -6.17 20.01 -59.81
C ASP A 48 -5.03 20.10 -58.76
N GLY A 49 -4.88 19.07 -57.93
CA GLY A 49 -3.87 18.96 -56.88
C GLY A 49 -4.11 19.82 -55.63
N ILE A 50 -5.26 20.50 -55.45
CA ILE A 50 -5.52 21.41 -54.32
C ILE A 50 -6.46 20.79 -53.28
N ASP A 51 -5.95 20.52 -52.08
CA ASP A 51 -6.72 19.86 -51.03
C ASP A 51 -7.55 20.85 -50.18
N ILE A 52 -6.99 22.02 -49.88
CA ILE A 52 -7.67 23.07 -49.10
C ILE A 52 -7.33 24.44 -49.72
N ARG A 53 -8.34 25.29 -49.87
CA ARG A 53 -8.21 26.69 -50.27
C ARG A 53 -8.70 27.58 -49.14
N ALA A 54 -7.95 28.61 -48.80
CA ALA A 54 -8.34 29.55 -47.75
C ALA A 54 -8.12 31.00 -48.19
N PHE A 55 -8.95 31.91 -47.69
CA PHE A 55 -8.85 33.34 -47.95
C PHE A 55 -8.62 34.04 -46.61
N GLU A 56 -7.47 34.69 -46.48
CA GLU A 56 -7.11 35.44 -45.28
C GLU A 56 -7.80 36.80 -45.27
N ARG A 57 -8.32 37.20 -44.10
CA ARG A 57 -8.99 38.49 -43.92
C ARG A 57 -7.93 39.60 -43.93
N LEU A 58 -7.95 40.45 -44.95
CA LEU A 58 -7.14 41.66 -44.96
C LEU A 58 -7.72 42.67 -43.96
N ALA A 59 -6.90 43.13 -43.00
CA ALA A 59 -7.24 44.30 -42.20
C ALA A 59 -7.32 45.50 -43.16
N THR A 60 -8.53 45.95 -43.48
CA THR A 60 -8.70 47.21 -44.19
C THR A 60 -8.09 48.28 -43.31
N ALA A 61 -6.98 48.88 -43.76
CA ALA A 61 -6.49 50.11 -43.14
C ALA A 61 -7.67 51.09 -43.16
N ARG A 62 -8.17 51.46 -41.98
CA ARG A 62 -9.05 52.63 -41.85
C ARG A 62 -8.20 53.83 -42.25
N ASN A 63 -8.28 54.22 -43.51
CA ASN A 63 -7.90 55.57 -43.90
C ASN A 63 -9.08 56.45 -43.47
N GLU A 64 -8.92 57.08 -42.31
CA GLU A 64 -9.54 58.37 -42.07
C GLU A 64 -8.87 59.36 -43.05
N ASP A 65 -9.72 60.08 -43.78
CA ASP A 65 -9.42 61.19 -44.68
C ASP A 65 -8.66 60.85 -45.98
N ASP A 66 -9.40 60.85 -47.11
CA ASP A 66 -9.07 61.65 -48.28
C ASP A 66 -10.23 61.57 -49.30
N GLU A 67 -10.95 62.68 -49.43
CA GLU A 67 -11.85 63.00 -50.54
C GLU A 67 -10.98 63.26 -51.77
N ASP A 68 -10.87 62.30 -52.68
CA ASP A 68 -10.57 62.58 -54.09
C ASP A 68 -11.17 61.49 -54.98
N GLU A 69 -12.19 61.89 -55.74
CA GLU A 69 -12.76 61.15 -56.86
C GLU A 69 -11.71 61.05 -57.97
N ASP A 70 -11.09 59.89 -58.16
CA ASP A 70 -10.79 59.36 -59.51
C ASP A 70 -10.28 57.90 -59.46
N ALA A 71 -11.04 57.02 -60.11
CA ALA A 71 -10.72 55.68 -60.61
C ALA A 71 -9.70 54.82 -59.82
N LYS A 72 -10.20 54.03 -58.85
CA LYS A 72 -9.62 52.72 -58.54
C LYS A 72 -10.74 51.68 -58.60
N GLU A 73 -10.56 50.67 -59.46
CA GLU A 73 -11.41 49.48 -59.52
C GLU A 73 -11.72 49.00 -58.10
N LEU A 74 -13.02 48.98 -57.76
CA LEU A 74 -13.48 48.39 -56.51
C LEU A 74 -13.04 46.92 -56.48
N SER A 75 -11.98 46.60 -55.72
CA SER A 75 -11.62 45.21 -55.45
C SER A 75 -12.80 44.54 -54.76
N HIS A 76 -13.33 43.47 -55.34
CA HIS A 76 -14.47 42.76 -54.78
C HIS A 76 -14.19 42.35 -53.31
N PRO A 77 -15.18 42.43 -52.40
CA PRO A 77 -15.04 42.10 -50.97
C PRO A 77 -14.70 40.62 -50.64
N MET A 78 -14.43 39.79 -51.66
CA MET A 78 -13.91 38.42 -51.55
C MET A 78 -12.43 38.28 -51.98
N MET A 79 -11.70 39.38 -52.25
CA MET A 79 -10.28 39.35 -52.63
C MET A 79 -9.35 39.41 -51.41
N GLY A 80 -9.52 38.50 -50.44
CA GLY A 80 -8.51 38.28 -49.40
C GLY A 80 -7.23 37.66 -49.98
N ASN A 81 -6.12 37.67 -49.23
CA ASN A 81 -4.92 36.94 -49.64
C ASN A 81 -5.26 35.45 -49.78
N GLN A 82 -5.11 34.89 -50.99
CA GLN A 82 -5.42 33.48 -51.24
C GLN A 82 -4.30 32.58 -50.76
N TRP A 83 -4.66 31.56 -50.00
CA TRP A 83 -3.79 30.50 -49.50
C TRP A 83 -4.19 29.15 -50.09
N ILE A 84 -3.21 28.39 -50.55
CA ILE A 84 -3.37 27.00 -51.00
C ILE A 84 -2.66 26.09 -50.01
N ILE A 85 -3.36 25.10 -49.47
CA ILE A 85 -2.78 24.06 -48.61
C ILE A 85 -2.96 22.71 -49.28
N GLN A 86 -1.86 21.98 -49.40
CA GLN A 86 -1.82 20.65 -49.97
C GLN A 86 -1.34 19.64 -48.93
N CYS A 87 -2.02 18.50 -48.87
CA CYS A 87 -1.84 17.45 -47.89
C CYS A 87 -1.30 16.19 -48.58
N LYS A 88 -0.13 15.70 -48.16
CA LYS A 88 0.46 14.47 -48.69
C LYS A 88 0.71 13.45 -47.57
N ARG A 89 -0.11 12.41 -47.53
CA ARG A 89 0.02 11.28 -46.62
C ARG A 89 0.92 10.20 -47.25
N GLU A 90 2.19 10.51 -47.44
CA GLU A 90 3.21 9.61 -47.95
C GLU A 90 4.30 9.37 -46.89
N LYS A 91 4.83 8.14 -46.83
CA LYS A 91 5.87 7.74 -45.85
C LYS A 91 7.18 8.51 -46.02
N GLU A 92 7.53 8.89 -47.25
CA GLU A 92 8.73 9.65 -47.58
C GLU A 92 8.44 10.58 -48.75
N LEU A 93 8.79 11.87 -48.62
CA LEU A 93 8.66 12.86 -49.69
C LEU A 93 10.04 13.44 -50.05
N GLY A 94 10.60 12.96 -51.16
CA GLY A 94 11.91 13.39 -51.66
C GLY A 94 11.88 14.76 -52.35
N PRO A 95 13.05 15.42 -52.53
CA PRO A 95 13.13 16.76 -53.13
C PRO A 95 12.55 16.85 -54.55
N LYS A 96 12.66 15.78 -55.34
CA LYS A 96 12.08 15.71 -56.70
C LYS A 96 10.56 15.74 -56.65
N ARG A 97 9.95 14.96 -55.74
CA ARG A 97 8.50 14.88 -55.58
C ARG A 97 7.92 16.20 -55.09
N VAL A 98 8.62 16.88 -54.18
CA VAL A 98 8.27 18.24 -53.73
C VAL A 98 8.26 19.22 -54.91
N ALA A 99 9.24 19.14 -55.81
CA ALA A 99 9.28 20.01 -56.99
C ALA A 99 8.14 19.71 -57.98
N GLU A 100 7.85 18.43 -58.26
CA GLU A 100 6.72 18.01 -59.11
C GLU A 100 5.39 18.54 -58.58
N ILE A 101 5.20 18.46 -57.26
CA ILE A 101 4.00 18.96 -56.58
C ILE A 101 3.83 20.48 -56.79
N ILE A 102 4.90 21.27 -56.69
CA ILE A 102 4.83 22.72 -56.87
C ILE A 102 4.62 23.08 -58.34
N GLU A 103 5.06 22.25 -59.28
CA GLU A 103 4.87 22.48 -60.71
C GLU A 103 3.40 22.45 -61.15
N GLU A 104 2.53 21.78 -60.38
CA GLU A 104 1.07 21.78 -60.57
C GLU A 104 0.42 23.15 -60.25
N LEU A 105 1.14 24.07 -59.61
CA LEU A 105 0.66 25.42 -59.28
C LEU A 105 0.61 26.33 -60.51
N ASP A 106 -0.48 27.07 -60.71
CA ASP A 106 -0.66 28.02 -61.82
C ASP A 106 0.37 29.17 -61.77
N ASP A 107 1.14 29.32 -62.85
CA ASP A 107 2.13 30.38 -63.01
C ASP A 107 1.50 31.76 -63.28
N LYS A 108 0.26 31.80 -63.77
CA LYS A 108 -0.39 33.07 -64.16
C LYS A 108 -0.99 33.80 -62.99
N ASN A 109 -1.53 33.07 -62.01
CA ASN A 109 -2.13 33.59 -60.78
C ASN A 109 -1.63 32.79 -59.56
N PRO A 110 -0.38 33.01 -59.10
CA PRO A 110 0.13 32.33 -57.92
C PRO A 110 -0.66 32.76 -56.67
N PRO A 111 -0.91 31.85 -55.70
CA PRO A 111 -1.48 32.21 -54.42
C PRO A 111 -0.54 33.12 -53.65
N TYR A 112 -1.09 33.91 -52.73
CA TYR A 112 -0.30 34.70 -51.79
C TYR A 112 0.52 33.78 -50.88
N GLY A 113 -0.13 32.73 -50.35
CA GLY A 113 0.47 31.80 -49.42
C GLY A 113 0.35 30.33 -49.83
N TYR A 114 1.38 29.52 -49.54
CA TYR A 114 1.39 28.08 -49.84
C TYR A 114 1.81 27.22 -48.65
N VAL A 115 1.01 26.22 -48.29
CA VAL A 115 1.35 25.26 -47.23
C VAL A 115 1.40 23.85 -47.80
N LEU A 116 2.53 23.16 -47.66
CA LEU A 116 2.62 21.74 -47.93
C LEU A 116 2.70 20.98 -46.60
N ALA A 117 1.66 20.22 -46.27
CA ALA A 117 1.57 19.40 -45.07
C ALA A 117 1.77 17.92 -45.41
N ALA A 118 2.71 17.25 -44.75
CA ALA A 118 3.00 15.84 -45.00
C ALA A 118 3.13 15.00 -43.73
N ALA A 119 2.76 13.73 -43.85
CA ALA A 119 2.87 12.73 -42.77
C ALA A 119 4.32 12.29 -42.47
N CYS A 120 5.29 12.70 -43.29
CA CYS A 120 6.71 12.40 -43.16
C CYS A 120 7.57 13.63 -42.78
N ASN A 121 8.82 13.39 -42.39
CA ASN A 121 9.80 14.46 -42.20
C ASN A 121 10.48 14.81 -43.52
N PHE A 122 10.84 16.08 -43.70
CA PHE A 122 11.52 16.58 -44.88
C PHE A 122 13.04 16.65 -44.68
N SER A 123 13.78 16.33 -45.74
CA SER A 123 15.23 16.56 -45.77
C SER A 123 15.56 18.04 -45.95
N LYS A 124 16.74 18.48 -45.54
CA LYS A 124 17.21 19.86 -45.80
C LYS A 124 17.15 20.21 -47.29
N GLN A 125 17.53 19.28 -48.17
CA GLN A 125 17.47 19.47 -49.61
C GLN A 125 16.03 19.65 -50.12
N SER A 126 15.04 19.03 -49.47
CA SER A 126 13.62 19.21 -49.77
C SER A 126 13.16 20.63 -49.39
N TYR A 127 13.60 21.16 -48.25
CA TYR A 127 13.32 22.54 -47.83
C TYR A 127 13.93 23.57 -48.79
N ASP A 128 15.21 23.40 -49.15
CA ASP A 128 15.90 24.32 -50.07
C ASP A 128 15.20 24.35 -51.44
N ARG A 129 14.84 23.17 -51.97
CA ARG A 129 14.11 23.06 -53.25
C ARG A 129 12.70 23.61 -53.20
N PHE A 130 11.97 23.40 -52.11
CA PHE A 130 10.63 23.97 -51.88
C PHE A 130 10.68 25.49 -51.94
N ARG A 131 11.65 26.08 -51.24
CA ARG A 131 11.87 27.53 -51.18
C ARG A 131 12.21 28.12 -52.54
N ASP A 132 13.20 27.56 -53.24
CA ASP A 132 13.68 28.10 -54.52
C ASP A 132 12.56 28.13 -55.56
N LYS A 133 11.76 27.05 -55.66
CA LYS A 133 10.66 26.92 -56.62
C LYS A 133 9.49 27.86 -56.33
N LEU A 134 9.12 28.07 -55.07
CA LEU A 134 8.02 28.99 -54.73
C LEU A 134 8.42 30.46 -54.88
N ILE A 135 9.70 30.79 -54.64
CA ILE A 135 10.23 32.12 -54.96
C ILE A 135 10.23 32.38 -56.47
N GLU A 136 10.63 31.39 -57.27
CA GLU A 136 10.57 31.47 -58.74
C GLU A 136 9.13 31.73 -59.23
N LYS A 137 8.14 31.07 -58.61
CA LYS A 137 6.71 31.27 -58.87
C LYS A 137 6.09 32.52 -58.20
N ARG A 138 6.90 33.35 -57.52
CA ARG A 138 6.46 34.61 -56.87
C ARG A 138 5.41 34.44 -55.78
N VAL A 139 5.40 33.31 -55.08
CA VAL A 139 4.58 33.13 -53.88
C VAL A 139 5.20 33.91 -52.71
N MET A 140 4.38 34.65 -51.97
CA MET A 140 4.85 35.62 -50.97
C MET A 140 5.15 34.96 -49.61
N GLU A 141 4.30 34.03 -49.16
CA GLU A 141 4.50 33.27 -47.94
C GLU A 141 4.41 31.75 -48.18
N PHE A 142 5.24 30.96 -47.52
CA PHE A 142 5.16 29.52 -47.64
C PHE A 142 5.65 28.76 -46.41
N HIS A 143 4.98 27.64 -46.12
CA HIS A 143 5.25 26.79 -44.97
C HIS A 143 5.29 25.32 -45.36
N LEU A 144 6.18 24.56 -44.72
CA LEU A 144 6.36 23.14 -44.98
C LEU A 144 6.15 22.36 -43.68
N TRP A 145 4.94 21.85 -43.47
CA TRP A 145 4.56 21.14 -42.25
C TRP A 145 4.89 19.66 -42.37
N GLY A 146 6.05 19.27 -41.84
CA GLY A 146 6.42 17.87 -41.72
C GLY A 146 5.81 17.19 -40.50
N LYS A 147 6.04 15.87 -40.38
CA LYS A 147 5.59 15.06 -39.24
C LYS A 147 5.88 15.71 -37.89
N ALA A 148 7.12 16.13 -37.65
CA ALA A 148 7.51 16.73 -36.37
C ALA A 148 6.73 18.02 -36.05
N GLU A 149 6.54 18.89 -37.05
CA GLU A 149 5.79 20.14 -36.87
C GLU A 149 4.31 19.87 -36.58
N LEU A 150 3.71 18.88 -37.25
CA LEU A 150 2.33 18.45 -37.00
C LEU A 150 2.17 17.84 -35.59
N GLU A 151 3.12 17.02 -35.14
CA GLU A 151 3.12 16.49 -33.75
C GLU A 151 3.21 17.60 -32.72
N ASP A 152 4.12 18.55 -32.92
CA ASP A 152 4.32 19.69 -32.02
C ASP A 152 3.07 20.58 -31.96
N MET A 153 2.45 20.85 -33.11
CA MET A 153 1.17 21.57 -33.18
C MET A 153 0.05 20.83 -32.44
N LEU A 154 -0.09 19.52 -32.63
CA LEU A 154 -1.12 18.71 -31.96
C LEU A 154 -0.91 18.57 -30.45
N CYS A 155 0.34 18.61 -29.98
CA CYS A 155 0.65 18.53 -28.55
C CYS A 155 0.36 19.84 -27.79
N GLN A 156 0.00 20.93 -28.48
CA GLN A 156 -0.38 22.18 -27.83
C GLN A 156 -1.73 22.05 -27.11
N PRO A 157 -1.91 22.62 -25.90
CA PRO A 157 -3.15 22.48 -25.13
C PRO A 157 -4.42 22.94 -25.87
N LYS A 158 -4.31 23.92 -26.77
CA LYS A 158 -5.43 24.38 -27.61
C LYS A 158 -5.94 23.32 -28.60
N ASN A 159 -5.05 22.42 -29.02
CA ASN A 159 -5.33 21.38 -30.01
C ASN A 159 -5.66 20.01 -29.39
N ASP A 160 -5.90 19.93 -28.06
CA ASP A 160 -6.26 18.67 -27.36
C ASP A 160 -7.55 18.05 -27.93
N HIS A 161 -8.48 18.88 -28.41
CA HIS A 161 -9.71 18.44 -29.06
C HIS A 161 -9.44 17.76 -30.41
N ILE A 162 -8.44 18.23 -31.17
CA ILE A 162 -7.99 17.65 -32.43
C ILE A 162 -7.29 16.32 -32.14
N LEU A 163 -6.36 16.31 -31.18
CA LEU A 163 -5.64 15.11 -30.75
C LEU A 163 -6.60 14.00 -30.29
N PHE A 164 -7.67 14.36 -29.56
CA PHE A 164 -8.70 13.42 -29.13
C PHE A 164 -9.56 12.91 -30.29
N THR A 165 -9.98 13.80 -31.19
CA THR A 165 -10.89 13.46 -32.30
C THR A 165 -10.24 12.51 -33.32
N PHE A 166 -8.95 12.71 -33.62
CA PHE A 166 -8.25 11.95 -34.66
C PHE A 166 -7.46 10.76 -34.11
N PHE A 167 -6.94 10.84 -32.89
CA PHE A 167 -6.07 9.79 -32.32
C PHE A 167 -6.59 9.19 -31.01
N GLY A 168 -7.72 9.68 -30.46
CA GLY A 168 -8.27 9.19 -29.19
C GLY A 168 -7.44 9.56 -27.96
N ILE A 169 -6.49 10.49 -28.09
CA ILE A 169 -5.57 10.89 -27.02
C ILE A 169 -6.01 12.26 -26.47
N SER A 170 -6.20 12.37 -25.15
CA SER A 170 -6.39 13.67 -24.48
C SER A 170 -5.42 13.83 -23.31
N LEU A 171 -4.65 14.92 -23.33
CA LEU A 171 -3.72 15.34 -22.28
C LEU A 171 -4.47 15.97 -21.11
N VAL A 172 -5.57 16.69 -21.38
CA VAL A 172 -6.40 17.36 -20.35
C VAL A 172 -7.20 16.35 -19.53
N THR A 173 -7.75 15.32 -20.16
CA THR A 173 -8.53 14.25 -19.49
C THR A 173 -7.68 13.50 -18.46
N ARG A 174 -6.38 13.29 -18.75
CA ARG A 174 -5.43 12.62 -17.84
C ARG A 174 -5.02 13.47 -16.63
N ARG A 175 -4.91 14.80 -16.79
CA ARG A 175 -4.67 15.71 -15.65
C ARG A 175 -5.89 15.79 -14.74
N ARG A 176 -7.10 15.83 -15.32
CA ARG A 176 -8.37 15.83 -14.57
C ARG A 176 -8.55 14.51 -13.81
N SER A 177 -8.25 13.35 -14.41
CA SER A 177 -8.37 12.05 -13.73
C SER A 177 -7.45 11.92 -12.52
N ARG A 178 -6.18 12.33 -12.64
CA ARG A 178 -5.23 12.30 -11.51
C ARG A 178 -5.61 13.26 -10.37
N SER A 179 -6.15 14.43 -10.69
CA SER A 179 -6.62 15.36 -9.65
C SER A 179 -7.80 14.78 -8.86
N THR A 180 -8.74 14.13 -9.56
CA THR A 180 -9.88 13.44 -8.94
C THR A 180 -9.42 12.28 -8.05
N GLU A 181 -8.46 11.47 -8.52
CA GLU A 181 -7.86 10.38 -7.74
C GLU A 181 -7.20 10.90 -6.45
N ILE A 182 -6.35 11.93 -6.54
CA ILE A 182 -5.71 12.54 -5.36
C ILE A 182 -6.76 13.09 -4.38
N ARG A 183 -7.80 13.77 -4.88
CA ARG A 183 -8.88 14.29 -4.02
C ARG A 183 -9.60 13.16 -3.29
N ARG A 184 -9.89 12.04 -3.96
CA ARG A 184 -10.49 10.85 -3.36
C ARG A 184 -9.61 10.30 -2.25
N THR A 185 -8.32 10.11 -2.51
CA THR A 185 -7.33 9.64 -1.52
C THR A 185 -7.29 10.54 -0.28
N VAL A 186 -7.23 11.86 -0.47
CA VAL A 186 -7.21 12.82 0.64
C VAL A 186 -8.53 12.83 1.40
N ALA A 187 -9.67 12.75 0.71
CA ALA A 187 -10.99 12.69 1.32
C ALA A 187 -11.15 11.43 2.18
N ASN A 188 -10.77 10.26 1.66
CA ASN A 188 -10.82 8.99 2.39
C ASN A 188 -9.91 9.00 3.62
N LYS A 189 -8.67 9.49 3.47
CA LYS A 189 -7.75 9.69 4.60
C LYS A 189 -8.39 10.57 5.68
N ASN A 190 -8.83 11.77 5.32
CA ASN A 190 -9.41 12.72 6.29
C ASN A 190 -10.68 12.16 6.95
N LYS A 191 -11.50 11.41 6.21
CA LYS A 191 -12.68 10.73 6.75
C LYS A 191 -12.30 9.69 7.79
N LEU A 192 -11.28 8.85 7.53
CA LEU A 192 -10.79 7.88 8.52
C LEU A 192 -10.25 8.55 9.78
N PHE A 193 -9.42 9.58 9.65
CA PHE A 193 -8.90 10.34 10.80
C PHE A 193 -10.02 10.94 11.66
N ARG A 194 -11.11 11.40 11.03
CA ARG A 194 -12.27 11.94 11.73
C ARG A 194 -13.07 10.85 12.46
N VAL A 195 -13.20 9.67 11.85
CA VAL A 195 -14.07 8.59 12.35
C VAL A 195 -13.36 7.70 13.36
N LEU A 196 -12.12 7.31 13.08
CA LEU A 196 -11.32 6.41 13.93
C LEU A 196 -10.43 7.17 14.92
N GLY A 197 -10.29 8.49 14.77
CA GLY A 197 -9.41 9.33 15.57
C GLY A 197 -7.98 9.41 15.03
N ALA A 198 -7.19 10.30 15.63
CA ALA A 198 -5.79 10.53 15.25
C ALA A 198 -4.85 9.41 15.76
N GLU A 199 -5.15 8.86 16.94
CA GLU A 199 -4.43 7.73 17.53
C GLU A 199 -5.31 6.48 17.42
N LEU A 200 -4.80 5.46 16.74
CA LEU A 200 -5.52 4.20 16.56
C LEU A 200 -5.24 3.28 17.76
N GLY A 201 -6.29 2.98 18.52
CA GLY A 201 -6.26 2.08 19.67
C GLY A 201 -6.85 0.70 19.38
N HIS A 202 -6.44 0.05 18.28
CA HIS A 202 -7.02 -1.23 17.83
C HIS A 202 -8.53 -1.17 17.58
N VAL A 203 -9.00 -0.09 16.95
CA VAL A 203 -10.43 0.10 16.65
C VAL A 203 -10.89 -0.91 15.59
N SER A 204 -11.93 -1.69 15.86
CA SER A 204 -12.50 -2.61 14.86
C SER A 204 -13.07 -1.85 13.66
N VAL A 205 -12.71 -2.29 12.46
CA VAL A 205 -13.32 -1.87 11.20
C VAL A 205 -13.79 -3.10 10.44
N LEU A 206 -14.91 -2.99 9.73
CA LEU A 206 -15.38 -4.04 8.85
C LEU A 206 -14.91 -3.73 7.43
N ILE A 207 -14.10 -4.59 6.85
CA ILE A 207 -13.73 -4.52 5.43
C ILE A 207 -14.75 -5.35 4.67
N ARG A 208 -15.43 -4.77 3.69
CA ARG A 208 -16.52 -5.42 2.96
C ARG A 208 -16.38 -5.23 1.45
N ASP A 209 -16.64 -6.29 0.70
CA ASP A 209 -16.73 -6.24 -0.75
C ASP A 209 -17.91 -5.35 -1.17
N ALA A 210 -17.67 -4.43 -2.10
CA ALA A 210 -18.71 -3.55 -2.62
C ALA A 210 -19.81 -4.29 -3.38
N ASN A 211 -19.53 -5.50 -3.87
CA ASN A 211 -20.47 -6.34 -4.61
C ASN A 211 -21.17 -7.40 -3.73
N ASP A 212 -20.91 -7.39 -2.42
CA ASP A 212 -21.49 -8.36 -1.49
C ASP A 212 -22.91 -7.96 -1.05
N GLU A 213 -23.88 -8.80 -1.39
CA GLU A 213 -25.30 -8.63 -1.04
C GLU A 213 -25.72 -9.51 0.15
N ASP A 214 -24.91 -10.50 0.53
CA ASP A 214 -25.28 -11.57 1.48
C ASP A 214 -24.88 -11.27 2.93
N TYR A 215 -24.13 -10.18 3.19
CA TYR A 215 -23.87 -9.75 4.58
C TYR A 215 -25.17 -9.52 5.37
N PRO A 216 -25.27 -9.99 6.63
CA PRO A 216 -24.20 -10.55 7.47
C PRO A 216 -24.12 -12.09 7.49
N PHE A 217 -24.77 -12.80 6.56
CA PHE A 217 -24.94 -14.26 6.62
C PHE A 217 -23.75 -14.98 5.98
N LYS A 218 -22.85 -15.53 6.81
CA LYS A 218 -21.64 -16.23 6.34
C LYS A 218 -22.00 -17.49 5.55
N GLU A 219 -23.08 -18.15 5.93
CA GLU A 219 -23.53 -19.44 5.41
C GLU A 219 -24.05 -19.34 3.96
N GLU A 220 -24.48 -18.15 3.55
CA GLU A 220 -24.96 -17.89 2.18
C GLU A 220 -23.80 -17.78 1.18
N ILE A 221 -22.57 -17.55 1.68
CA ILE A 221 -21.35 -17.39 0.88
C ILE A 221 -20.57 -18.72 0.85
N LYS A 222 -20.63 -19.42 -0.30
CA LYS A 222 -20.07 -20.77 -0.46
C LYS A 222 -18.58 -20.91 -0.15
N ASP A 223 -17.79 -19.86 -0.34
CA ASP A 223 -16.32 -19.87 -0.17
C ASP A 223 -15.84 -18.93 0.93
N PHE A 224 -16.70 -18.57 1.90
CA PHE A 224 -16.39 -17.57 2.93
C PHE A 224 -15.08 -17.83 3.69
N ASP A 225 -14.79 -19.07 4.07
CA ASP A 225 -13.58 -19.42 4.81
C ASP A 225 -12.29 -19.22 4.00
N ALA A 226 -12.36 -19.46 2.69
CA ALA A 226 -11.23 -19.32 1.78
C ALA A 226 -11.10 -17.87 1.26
N ARG A 227 -12.24 -17.21 1.02
CA ARG A 227 -12.35 -15.88 0.41
C ARG A 227 -13.52 -15.12 1.03
N PRO A 228 -13.33 -14.59 2.25
CA PRO A 228 -14.38 -13.87 2.93
C PRO A 228 -14.69 -12.57 2.19
N ARG A 229 -15.95 -12.37 1.83
CA ARG A 229 -16.43 -11.13 1.21
C ARG A 229 -16.47 -9.97 2.20
N TRP A 230 -16.45 -10.28 3.48
CA TRP A 230 -16.29 -9.28 4.53
C TRP A 230 -15.49 -9.85 5.70
N ARG A 231 -14.76 -8.98 6.39
CA ARG A 231 -13.94 -9.37 7.55
C ARG A 231 -13.80 -8.22 8.53
N GLU A 232 -14.06 -8.50 9.81
CA GLU A 232 -13.69 -7.58 10.90
C GLU A 232 -12.18 -7.62 11.10
N CYS A 233 -11.54 -6.45 11.12
CA CYS A 233 -10.11 -6.31 11.39
C CYS A 233 -9.88 -5.12 12.33
N PRO A 234 -9.02 -5.23 13.35
CA PRO A 234 -8.60 -4.06 14.12
C PRO A 234 -7.66 -3.19 13.28
N ALA A 235 -7.99 -1.90 13.20
CA ALA A 235 -7.14 -0.86 12.65
C ALA A 235 -6.02 -0.54 13.66
N VAL A 236 -4.76 -0.70 13.21
CA VAL A 236 -3.59 -0.61 14.10
C VAL A 236 -2.75 0.65 13.85
N ASN A 237 -2.67 1.12 12.60
CA ASN A 237 -1.82 2.27 12.27
C ASN A 237 -2.25 2.96 10.97
N TYR A 238 -1.88 4.23 10.83
CA TYR A 238 -1.97 4.97 9.58
C TYR A 238 -0.65 4.90 8.83
N HIS A 239 -0.69 4.36 7.61
CA HIS A 239 0.42 4.44 6.67
C HIS A 239 0.19 5.63 5.72
N PRO A 240 1.25 6.27 5.18
CA PRO A 240 1.09 7.38 4.22
C PRO A 240 0.23 7.03 2.99
N ARG A 241 0.13 5.74 2.65
CA ARG A 241 -0.65 5.22 1.52
C ARG A 241 -2.00 4.63 1.89
N GLY A 242 -2.31 4.41 3.17
CA GLY A 242 -3.51 3.67 3.55
C GLY A 242 -3.66 3.41 5.05
N LEU A 243 -4.68 2.63 5.38
CA LEU A 243 -4.92 2.12 6.72
C LEU A 243 -4.23 0.76 6.89
N VAL A 244 -3.49 0.59 7.99
CA VAL A 244 -2.91 -0.70 8.36
C VAL A 244 -3.89 -1.40 9.30
N VAL A 245 -4.29 -2.61 8.91
CA VAL A 245 -5.17 -3.47 9.70
C VAL A 245 -4.45 -4.75 10.07
N ARG A 246 -4.74 -5.30 11.24
CA ARG A 246 -4.21 -6.61 11.65
C ARG A 246 -5.19 -7.69 11.23
N THR A 247 -4.68 -8.68 10.50
CA THR A 247 -5.51 -9.75 9.91
C THR A 247 -5.28 -11.09 10.59
N ARG A 248 -4.12 -11.27 11.23
CA ARG A 248 -3.77 -12.47 12.00
C ARG A 248 -2.98 -12.08 13.23
N GLU A 249 -3.29 -12.72 14.33
CA GLU A 249 -2.48 -12.74 15.55
C GLU A 249 -2.56 -14.14 16.14
N TYR A 250 -1.42 -14.79 16.36
CA TYR A 250 -1.34 -16.18 16.77
C TYR A 250 -0.25 -16.38 17.84
N PHE A 251 -0.35 -17.46 18.62
CA PHE A 251 0.76 -17.88 19.45
C PHE A 251 1.94 -18.30 18.58
N GLY A 252 3.11 -17.78 18.90
CA GLY A 252 4.34 -17.98 18.14
C GLY A 252 5.54 -18.37 19.00
N TYR A 253 6.53 -18.88 18.30
CA TYR A 253 7.85 -19.21 18.79
C TYR A 253 8.88 -18.59 17.84
N VAL A 254 9.93 -17.99 18.39
CA VAL A 254 11.06 -17.45 17.62
C VAL A 254 12.37 -17.71 18.35
N ASP A 255 13.32 -18.32 17.65
CA ASP A 255 14.69 -18.52 18.10
C ASP A 255 15.59 -17.58 17.28
N GLN A 256 16.05 -16.50 17.91
CA GLN A 256 16.84 -15.46 17.24
C GLN A 256 18.26 -15.92 16.88
N ASP A 257 18.80 -16.88 17.63
CA ASP A 257 20.15 -17.40 17.47
C ASP A 257 20.20 -18.37 16.30
N LYS A 258 19.20 -19.26 16.20
CA LYS A 258 19.09 -20.24 15.11
C LYS A 258 18.35 -19.72 13.87
N LYS A 259 17.76 -18.52 13.95
CA LYS A 259 16.87 -17.96 12.92
C LYS A 259 15.70 -18.89 12.59
N GLU A 260 15.16 -19.56 13.61
CA GLU A 260 14.01 -20.46 13.48
C GLU A 260 12.75 -19.78 14.00
N PHE A 261 11.60 -20.04 13.38
CA PHE A 261 10.31 -19.62 13.92
C PHE A 261 9.21 -20.65 13.70
N ASP A 262 8.14 -20.54 14.48
CA ASP A 262 6.88 -21.24 14.23
C ASP A 262 5.71 -20.48 14.82
N PHE A 263 4.50 -20.84 14.39
CA PHE A 263 3.26 -20.39 15.00
C PHE A 263 2.15 -21.40 14.78
N THR A 264 1.10 -21.32 15.60
CA THR A 264 -0.11 -22.14 15.45
C THR A 264 -1.30 -21.27 15.08
N ASP A 265 -1.98 -21.63 14.00
CA ASP A 265 -3.24 -21.00 13.57
C ASP A 265 -4.47 -21.62 14.23
N ALA A 266 -4.28 -22.56 15.17
CA ALA A 266 -5.36 -23.28 15.84
C ALA A 266 -6.29 -22.39 16.66
N VAL A 267 -5.80 -21.25 17.17
CA VAL A 267 -6.58 -20.22 17.87
C VAL A 267 -6.06 -18.86 17.48
N SER A 268 -6.94 -18.04 16.88
CA SER A 268 -6.69 -16.60 16.68
C SER A 268 -6.72 -15.85 18.00
N LEU A 269 -5.75 -14.96 18.20
CA LEU A 269 -5.68 -14.03 19.33
C LEU A 269 -6.38 -12.71 19.04
N LEU A 270 -6.85 -12.49 17.81
CA LEU A 270 -7.66 -11.33 17.47
C LEU A 270 -9.00 -11.41 18.20
N VAL A 271 -9.28 -10.39 19.01
CA VAL A 271 -10.58 -10.24 19.67
C VAL A 271 -11.48 -9.44 18.74
N LEU A 272 -12.38 -10.13 18.05
CA LEU A 272 -13.38 -9.53 17.15
C LEU A 272 -14.70 -9.37 17.91
N ARG A 273 -15.43 -8.27 17.67
CA ARG A 273 -16.70 -7.96 18.35
C ARG A 273 -17.85 -8.84 17.85
N GLY A 274 -17.79 -9.34 16.63
CA GLY A 274 -18.87 -10.09 15.98
C GLY A 274 -18.98 -11.59 16.29
N ASP A 275 -17.99 -12.22 16.96
CA ASP A 275 -17.95 -13.67 17.18
C ASP A 275 -18.77 -14.13 18.41
N GLU A 276 -20.03 -13.68 18.52
CA GLU A 276 -20.90 -13.87 19.69
C GLU A 276 -21.71 -15.18 19.73
N ASP A 277 -21.19 -16.31 19.23
CA ASP A 277 -21.82 -17.62 19.48
C ASP A 277 -21.30 -18.26 20.78
N HIS A 278 -22.19 -18.38 21.78
CA HIS A 278 -21.86 -18.88 23.12
C HIS A 278 -21.35 -20.34 23.15
N GLN A 279 -21.73 -21.17 22.17
CA GLN A 279 -21.25 -22.56 22.08
C GLN A 279 -19.82 -22.61 21.53
N ASP A 280 -19.53 -21.84 20.47
CA ASP A 280 -18.19 -21.70 19.91
C ASP A 280 -17.21 -21.11 20.92
N ARG A 281 -17.70 -20.20 21.77
CA ARG A 281 -16.88 -19.60 22.83
C ARG A 281 -16.33 -20.63 23.83
N ARG A 282 -17.09 -21.67 24.19
CA ARG A 282 -16.60 -22.73 25.10
C ARG A 282 -15.53 -23.58 24.44
N ALA A 283 -15.80 -24.10 23.24
CA ALA A 283 -14.82 -24.89 22.49
C ALA A 283 -13.54 -24.07 22.20
N TRP A 284 -13.69 -22.78 21.88
CA TRP A 284 -12.59 -21.84 21.72
C TRP A 284 -11.79 -21.67 23.00
N HIS A 285 -12.46 -21.49 24.16
CA HIS A 285 -11.80 -21.37 25.46
C HIS A 285 -11.01 -22.63 25.81
N GLU A 286 -11.61 -23.82 25.67
CA GLU A 286 -10.96 -25.10 25.93
C GLU A 286 -9.73 -25.28 25.03
N ARG A 287 -9.86 -25.05 23.72
CA ARG A 287 -8.74 -25.14 22.78
C ARG A 287 -7.64 -24.14 23.10
N ARG A 288 -8.01 -22.91 23.47
CA ARG A 288 -7.06 -21.88 23.89
C ARG A 288 -6.33 -22.29 25.16
N GLU A 289 -6.98 -22.90 26.14
CA GLU A 289 -6.32 -23.36 27.37
C GLU A 289 -5.25 -24.42 27.07
N LEU A 290 -5.52 -25.38 26.18
CA LEU A 290 -4.52 -26.37 25.75
C LEU A 290 -3.29 -25.70 25.10
N ILE A 291 -3.52 -24.71 24.24
CA ILE A 291 -2.45 -23.99 23.55
C ILE A 291 -1.67 -23.10 24.51
N VAL A 292 -2.35 -22.38 25.41
CA VAL A 292 -1.71 -21.53 26.42
C VAL A 292 -0.86 -22.37 27.36
N ASP A 293 -1.35 -23.55 27.78
CA ASP A 293 -0.57 -24.48 28.59
C ASP A 293 0.71 -24.89 27.84
N PHE A 294 0.60 -25.41 26.61
CA PHE A 294 1.79 -25.77 25.82
C PHE A 294 2.74 -24.58 25.61
N TRP A 295 2.21 -23.43 25.20
CA TRP A 295 2.99 -22.22 24.92
C TRP A 295 3.68 -21.69 26.17
N ASN A 296 3.05 -21.81 27.35
CA ASN A 296 3.68 -21.44 28.62
C ASN A 296 4.89 -22.32 28.96
N HIS A 297 4.96 -23.55 28.45
CA HIS A 297 6.07 -24.48 28.67
C HIS A 297 7.20 -24.37 27.63
N LEU A 298 7.07 -23.48 26.64
CA LEU A 298 8.20 -23.10 25.79
C LEU A 298 9.17 -22.19 26.57
N PRO A 299 10.46 -22.11 26.19
CA PRO A 299 11.38 -21.17 26.80
C PRO A 299 10.88 -19.73 26.67
N HIS A 300 10.82 -18.98 27.77
CA HIS A 300 10.26 -17.63 27.80
C HIS A 300 10.95 -16.70 26.79
N ARG A 301 12.28 -16.86 26.61
CA ARG A 301 13.07 -16.13 25.61
C ARG A 301 12.58 -16.27 24.16
N ASN A 302 11.91 -17.37 23.86
CA ASN A 302 11.49 -17.70 22.50
C ASN A 302 9.98 -17.49 22.28
N LYS A 303 9.22 -17.13 23.33
CA LYS A 303 7.79 -16.85 23.19
C LYS A 303 7.57 -15.53 22.46
N CYS A 304 6.70 -15.56 21.45
CA CYS A 304 6.24 -14.37 20.74
C CYS A 304 4.77 -14.53 20.32
N HIS A 305 4.17 -13.46 19.81
CA HIS A 305 2.98 -13.56 19.00
C HIS A 305 3.38 -13.40 17.53
N PHE A 306 2.88 -14.28 16.68
CA PHE A 306 2.97 -14.06 15.24
C PHE A 306 1.89 -13.08 14.82
N VAL A 307 2.26 -12.03 14.10
CA VAL A 307 1.36 -10.96 13.68
C VAL A 307 1.45 -10.79 12.17
N ALA A 308 0.29 -10.74 11.51
CA ALA A 308 0.18 -10.36 10.10
C ALA A 308 -0.66 -9.09 9.96
N GLU A 309 0.00 -8.01 9.53
CA GLU A 309 -0.62 -6.73 9.23
C GLU A 309 -0.72 -6.56 7.71
N ARG A 310 -1.79 -5.92 7.26
CA ARG A 310 -2.09 -5.70 5.84
C ARG A 310 -2.44 -4.25 5.59
N LEU A 311 -2.05 -3.75 4.42
CA LEU A 311 -2.27 -2.37 4.00
C LEU A 311 -3.50 -2.29 3.09
N LEU A 312 -4.51 -1.55 3.54
CA LEU A 312 -5.65 -1.14 2.73
C LEU A 312 -5.44 0.29 2.24
N ARG A 313 -5.27 0.50 0.93
CA ARG A 313 -4.93 1.83 0.42
C ARG A 313 -6.13 2.76 0.38
N TYR A 314 -5.89 4.06 0.55
CA TYR A 314 -6.98 5.05 0.53
C TYR A 314 -7.68 5.14 -0.83
N ASP A 315 -6.97 4.89 -1.93
CA ASP A 315 -7.52 4.90 -3.29
C ASP A 315 -8.39 3.67 -3.60
N ASP A 316 -8.16 2.55 -2.91
CA ASP A 316 -8.95 1.33 -3.06
C ASP A 316 -10.27 1.37 -2.26
N MET A 317 -10.40 2.30 -1.30
CA MET A 317 -11.62 2.49 -0.51
C MET A 317 -12.69 3.21 -1.34
N LEU A 318 -13.79 2.52 -1.62
CA LEU A 318 -14.91 3.02 -2.43
C LEU A 318 -15.83 3.89 -1.59
N VAL A 319 -16.26 3.37 -0.44
CA VAL A 319 -17.14 4.05 0.50
C VAL A 319 -16.68 3.73 1.92
N ILE A 320 -16.75 4.72 2.80
CA ILE A 320 -16.56 4.53 4.24
C ILE A 320 -17.89 4.90 4.90
N ASP A 321 -18.53 3.96 5.56
CA ASP A 321 -19.69 4.19 6.42
C ASP A 321 -19.19 4.26 7.87
N ASP A 322 -19.44 5.38 8.55
CA ASP A 322 -18.94 5.60 9.91
C ASP A 322 -19.81 4.98 11.01
N GLN A 323 -21.08 4.68 10.72
CA GLN A 323 -22.01 4.06 11.67
C GLN A 323 -22.00 2.54 11.57
N GLY A 324 -21.88 2.03 10.34
CA GLY A 324 -22.10 0.62 10.03
C GLY A 324 -23.55 0.19 10.27
N ILE A 325 -23.78 -1.12 10.24
CA ILE A 325 -25.09 -1.74 10.44
C ILE A 325 -24.97 -3.00 11.29
N ALA A 326 -26.02 -3.31 12.05
CA ALA A 326 -26.09 -4.54 12.84
C ALA A 326 -25.76 -5.79 11.99
N PRO A 327 -25.02 -6.77 12.54
CA PRO A 327 -24.54 -6.83 13.92
C PRO A 327 -23.32 -5.93 14.20
N HIS A 328 -22.57 -5.52 13.17
CA HIS A 328 -21.34 -4.72 13.32
C HIS A 328 -21.60 -3.20 13.31
N LYS A 329 -22.01 -2.64 14.45
CA LYS A 329 -22.24 -1.18 14.66
C LYS A 329 -20.93 -0.40 14.87
N PHE A 330 -20.05 -0.45 13.88
CA PHE A 330 -18.80 0.29 13.80
C PHE A 330 -18.46 0.52 12.32
N THR A 331 -17.36 1.22 12.03
CA THR A 331 -17.06 1.68 10.67
C THR A 331 -16.95 0.53 9.65
N HIS A 332 -17.67 0.64 8.54
CA HIS A 332 -17.56 -0.26 7.38
C HIS A 332 -16.79 0.44 6.26
N ILE A 333 -15.85 -0.29 5.65
CA ILE A 333 -15.04 0.18 4.53
C ILE A 333 -15.31 -0.73 3.34
N PHE A 334 -15.97 -0.19 2.34
CA PHE A 334 -16.30 -0.88 1.10
C PHE A 334 -15.12 -0.81 0.13
N VAL A 335 -14.73 -1.96 -0.38
CA VAL A 335 -13.54 -2.19 -1.21
C VAL A 335 -13.86 -3.22 -2.29
N ASP A 336 -13.02 -3.31 -3.30
CA ASP A 336 -13.05 -4.43 -4.25
C ASP A 336 -12.16 -5.56 -3.72
N THR A 337 -12.67 -6.80 -3.72
CA THR A 337 -11.94 -7.98 -3.21
C THR A 337 -11.47 -8.96 -4.28
N GLU A 338 -11.63 -8.64 -5.58
CA GLU A 338 -11.30 -9.55 -6.69
C GLU A 338 -9.79 -9.88 -6.85
N GLY A 339 -8.91 -9.27 -6.04
CA GLY A 339 -7.47 -9.50 -6.04
C GLY A 339 -7.03 -10.84 -5.41
N LYS A 340 -5.84 -11.33 -5.78
CA LYS A 340 -5.23 -12.55 -5.22
C LYS A 340 -5.04 -12.46 -3.69
N ASP A 341 -4.71 -11.27 -3.20
CA ASP A 341 -4.51 -11.00 -1.76
C ASP A 341 -5.75 -10.34 -1.14
N GLY A 342 -6.91 -10.48 -1.78
CA GLY A 342 -8.15 -9.78 -1.42
C GLY A 342 -7.99 -8.26 -1.61
N PRO A 343 -8.56 -7.44 -0.70
CA PRO A 343 -8.54 -5.98 -0.83
C PRO A 343 -7.22 -5.32 -0.43
N PHE A 344 -6.17 -6.11 -0.15
CA PHE A 344 -4.92 -5.61 0.41
C PHE A 344 -3.84 -5.44 -0.64
N SER A 345 -3.10 -4.34 -0.55
CA SER A 345 -1.97 -4.04 -1.45
C SER A 345 -0.63 -4.58 -0.95
N GLY A 346 -0.66 -5.55 -0.04
CA GLY A 346 0.51 -6.13 0.63
C GLY A 346 0.45 -6.01 2.16
N GLY A 347 1.55 -6.33 2.82
CA GLY A 347 1.63 -6.25 4.28
C GLY A 347 2.92 -6.77 4.86
N TRP A 348 2.92 -6.94 6.18
CA TRP A 348 4.07 -7.34 6.97
C TRP A 348 3.71 -8.53 7.85
N GLU A 349 4.67 -9.44 8.00
CA GLU A 349 4.59 -10.57 8.91
C GLU A 349 5.81 -10.52 9.84
N PHE A 350 5.57 -10.53 11.13
CA PHE A 350 6.61 -10.39 12.13
C PHE A 350 6.25 -11.10 13.43
N ALA A 351 7.27 -11.43 14.21
CA ALA A 351 7.11 -11.88 15.58
C ALA A 351 7.15 -10.68 16.52
N GLU A 352 6.09 -10.51 17.32
CA GLU A 352 6.00 -9.52 18.38
C GLU A 352 6.39 -10.19 19.71
N SER A 353 7.51 -9.78 20.31
CA SER A 353 7.92 -10.22 21.64
C SER A 353 7.73 -9.10 22.65
N ARG A 354 7.07 -9.41 23.77
CA ARG A 354 6.90 -8.49 24.90
C ARG A 354 7.90 -8.88 25.99
N ARG A 355 9.14 -8.42 25.84
CA ARG A 355 10.20 -8.61 26.84
C ARG A 355 10.40 -7.30 27.62
N SER A 356 10.43 -7.39 28.94
CA SER A 356 10.77 -6.27 29.85
C SER A 356 9.95 -4.98 29.63
N GLY A 357 8.68 -5.12 29.24
CA GLY A 357 7.77 -3.99 28.99
C GLY A 357 7.96 -3.28 27.64
N ALA A 358 8.94 -3.68 26.81
CA ALA A 358 9.13 -3.14 25.47
C ALA A 358 8.55 -4.10 24.41
N HIS A 359 7.79 -3.55 23.47
CA HIS A 359 7.34 -4.27 22.28
C HIS A 359 8.49 -4.33 21.29
N ARG A 360 8.99 -5.53 20.99
CA ARG A 360 10.02 -5.74 19.97
C ARG A 360 9.41 -6.45 18.77
N HIS A 361 9.53 -5.84 17.60
CA HIS A 361 9.14 -6.44 16.33
C HIS A 361 10.35 -7.11 15.69
N ILE A 362 10.22 -8.39 15.38
CA ILE A 362 11.26 -9.18 14.73
C ILE A 362 10.74 -9.56 13.34
N GLY A 363 11.31 -8.96 12.30
CA GLY A 363 11.01 -9.33 10.92
C GLY A 363 11.46 -10.77 10.62
N LEU A 364 10.59 -11.54 9.98
CA LEU A 364 10.80 -12.97 9.74
C LEU A 364 11.41 -13.29 8.37
N GLY A 365 11.86 -12.27 7.61
CA GLY A 365 12.33 -12.45 6.22
C GLY A 365 13.51 -13.41 6.06
N ASP A 366 14.43 -13.41 7.03
CA ASP A 366 15.63 -14.27 7.02
C ASP A 366 15.49 -15.51 7.93
N TYR A 367 14.27 -15.78 8.43
CA TYR A 367 14.01 -16.91 9.32
C TYR A 367 13.38 -18.07 8.55
N HIS A 368 13.72 -19.31 8.90
CA HIS A 368 13.05 -20.49 8.35
C HIS A 368 12.05 -21.06 9.35
N ARG A 369 10.90 -21.50 8.82
CA ARG A 369 9.86 -22.11 9.64
C ARG A 369 10.25 -23.52 10.04
N LYS A 370 10.23 -23.82 11.33
CA LYS A 370 10.44 -25.16 11.89
C LYS A 370 9.27 -25.54 12.76
N LYS A 371 8.68 -26.71 12.54
CA LYS A 371 7.50 -27.14 13.30
C LYS A 371 7.85 -27.40 14.77
N ILE A 372 7.40 -26.51 15.65
CA ILE A 372 7.49 -26.57 17.12
C ILE A 372 6.09 -26.84 17.71
N PHE A 373 5.05 -26.23 17.15
CA PHE A 373 3.68 -26.47 17.61
C PHE A 373 3.17 -27.81 17.07
N PRO A 374 2.56 -28.66 17.93
CA PRO A 374 2.00 -29.93 17.50
C PRO A 374 0.67 -29.72 16.75
N ASP A 375 0.27 -30.71 15.95
CA ASP A 375 -1.04 -30.69 15.28
C ASP A 375 -2.19 -30.90 16.27
N THR A 376 -1.92 -31.60 17.39
CA THR A 376 -2.87 -31.83 18.48
C THR A 376 -2.19 -31.49 19.80
N PHE A 377 -2.81 -30.60 20.57
CA PHE A 377 -2.25 -30.13 21.83
C PHE A 377 -2.50 -31.13 22.96
N PRO A 378 -1.51 -31.42 23.80
CA PRO A 378 -1.67 -32.34 24.92
C PRO A 378 -2.58 -31.72 26.00
N THR A 379 -3.28 -32.57 26.75
CA THR A 379 -4.03 -32.14 27.93
C THR A 379 -3.07 -31.62 29.01
N PRO A 380 -3.38 -30.50 29.68
CA PRO A 380 -2.57 -30.00 30.78
C PRO A 380 -2.43 -31.04 31.90
N VAL A 381 -1.19 -31.30 32.30
CA VAL A 381 -0.86 -32.14 33.44
C VAL A 381 -0.12 -31.30 34.47
N VAL A 382 -0.44 -31.53 35.74
CA VAL A 382 0.28 -30.97 36.89
C VAL A 382 1.28 -32.00 37.37
N GLY A 383 2.53 -31.58 37.55
CA GLY A 383 3.61 -32.41 38.09
C GLY A 383 3.50 -32.60 39.59
N THR A 384 4.64 -32.81 40.24
CA THR A 384 4.68 -32.90 41.71
C THR A 384 4.46 -31.54 42.34
N VAL A 385 3.57 -31.48 43.33
CA VAL A 385 3.33 -30.27 44.12
C VAL A 385 4.24 -30.28 45.34
N HIS A 386 5.26 -29.44 45.30
CA HIS A 386 6.24 -29.26 46.36
C HIS A 386 5.65 -28.33 47.44
N PRO A 387 5.52 -28.81 48.70
CA PRO A 387 5.01 -27.99 49.78
C PRO A 387 6.00 -26.86 50.12
N GLU A 388 5.52 -25.91 50.91
CA GLU A 388 6.33 -24.77 51.33
C GLU A 388 7.62 -25.24 52.04
N GLY A 389 8.75 -24.64 51.67
CA GLY A 389 10.07 -24.97 52.23
C GLY A 389 10.70 -26.25 51.66
N ALA A 390 10.00 -27.00 50.80
CA ALA A 390 10.61 -28.16 50.13
C ALA A 390 11.67 -27.75 49.10
N ILE A 391 11.46 -26.60 48.43
CA ILE A 391 12.44 -25.97 47.55
C ILE A 391 12.97 -24.72 48.24
N SER A 392 14.29 -24.66 48.44
CA SER A 392 14.93 -23.47 49.01
C SER A 392 15.07 -22.41 47.91
N ILE A 393 14.27 -21.34 48.04
CA ILE A 393 14.37 -20.12 47.23
C ILE A 393 14.78 -19.01 48.19
N ASP A 394 15.68 -18.12 47.77
CA ASP A 394 16.06 -16.98 48.61
C ASP A 394 14.83 -16.11 48.94
N SER A 395 14.81 -15.54 50.14
CA SER A 395 13.62 -14.83 50.66
C SER A 395 13.22 -13.65 49.79
N GLU A 396 14.17 -12.98 49.14
CA GLU A 396 13.89 -11.85 48.26
C GLU A 396 13.24 -12.31 46.95
N THR A 397 13.76 -13.35 46.30
CA THR A 397 13.16 -13.93 45.10
C THR A 397 11.81 -14.56 45.41
N ALA A 398 11.64 -15.22 46.55
CA ALA A 398 10.34 -15.75 47.00
C ALA A 398 9.31 -14.63 47.19
N ARG A 399 9.70 -13.54 47.88
CA ARG A 399 8.85 -12.36 48.09
C ARG A 399 8.51 -11.67 46.77
N LEU A 400 9.50 -11.46 45.92
CA LEU A 400 9.32 -10.80 44.64
C LEU A 400 8.51 -11.63 43.65
N ALA A 401 8.71 -12.95 43.60
CA ALA A 401 7.88 -13.87 42.85
C ALA A 401 6.44 -13.81 43.35
N GLY A 402 6.19 -13.72 44.66
CA GLY A 402 4.84 -13.56 45.21
C GLY A 402 4.15 -12.23 44.89
N LEU A 403 4.92 -11.15 44.68
CA LEU A 403 4.41 -9.79 44.53
C LEU A 403 4.37 -9.28 43.08
N ASN A 404 5.24 -9.78 42.22
CA ASN A 404 5.50 -9.22 40.90
C ASN A 404 5.43 -10.29 39.80
N GLU A 405 4.33 -10.31 39.05
CA GLU A 405 4.09 -11.22 37.92
C GLU A 405 5.09 -11.06 36.75
N ASN A 406 5.92 -10.02 36.80
CA ASN A 406 7.00 -9.82 35.83
C ASN A 406 8.23 -10.67 36.12
N ILE A 407 8.37 -11.22 37.33
CA ILE A 407 9.45 -12.16 37.65
C ILE A 407 8.98 -13.55 37.29
N ARG A 408 9.71 -14.16 36.37
CA ARG A 408 9.34 -15.44 35.75
C ARG A 408 10.45 -16.46 35.77
N GLU A 409 11.57 -16.14 36.41
CA GLU A 409 12.69 -17.06 36.54
C GLU A 409 13.48 -16.82 37.83
N PHE A 410 14.14 -17.88 38.27
CA PHE A 410 15.18 -17.84 39.30
C PHE A 410 16.27 -18.86 38.98
N PHE A 411 17.40 -18.73 39.65
CA PHE A 411 18.56 -19.57 39.43
C PHE A 411 18.89 -20.37 40.69
N LEU A 412 19.34 -21.60 40.50
CA LEU A 412 19.84 -22.50 41.53
C LEU A 412 21.26 -22.97 41.16
N LEU A 413 22.06 -23.36 42.14
CA LEU A 413 23.36 -24.01 41.88
C LEU A 413 23.14 -25.41 41.30
N ALA A 414 24.04 -25.85 40.42
CA ALA A 414 24.01 -27.22 39.89
C ALA A 414 24.00 -28.26 41.03
N GLY A 415 23.12 -29.25 40.93
CA GLY A 415 22.90 -30.28 41.97
C GLY A 415 21.88 -29.91 43.05
N GLN A 416 21.49 -28.62 43.17
CA GLN A 416 20.37 -28.24 44.03
C GLN A 416 19.04 -28.54 43.34
N HIS A 417 18.18 -29.29 44.01
CA HIS A 417 16.85 -29.65 43.56
C HIS A 417 16.82 -30.27 42.15
N ASP A 418 17.63 -31.30 41.90
CA ASP A 418 17.62 -32.05 40.62
C ASP A 418 16.31 -32.81 40.40
N GLU A 419 15.52 -32.99 41.45
CA GLU A 419 14.17 -33.52 41.41
C GLU A 419 13.14 -32.60 40.73
N LEU A 420 13.42 -31.29 40.64
CA LEU A 420 12.51 -30.30 40.05
C LEU A 420 12.36 -30.52 38.54
N LYS A 421 11.13 -30.72 38.09
CA LYS A 421 10.80 -30.96 36.68
C LYS A 421 9.87 -29.90 36.12
N GLN A 422 9.86 -29.78 34.80
CA GLN A 422 8.82 -29.04 34.10
C GLN A 422 7.43 -29.56 34.52
N ARG A 423 6.47 -28.64 34.74
CA ARG A 423 5.12 -28.84 35.28
C ARG A 423 5.01 -29.07 36.79
N ASP A 424 6.11 -29.19 37.52
CA ASP A 424 6.05 -29.20 38.99
C ASP A 424 5.52 -27.86 39.52
N VAL A 425 4.97 -27.88 40.73
CA VAL A 425 4.40 -26.68 41.37
C VAL A 425 5.09 -26.44 42.70
N ILE A 426 5.63 -25.24 42.88
CA ILE A 426 6.31 -24.80 44.10
C ILE A 426 5.34 -23.92 44.89
N THR A 427 5.17 -24.24 46.17
CA THR A 427 4.36 -23.43 47.09
C THR A 427 5.23 -22.41 47.80
N VAL A 428 4.90 -21.13 47.70
CA VAL A 428 5.64 -20.02 48.32
C VAL A 428 4.73 -19.24 49.27
N LYS A 429 5.24 -18.89 50.46
CA LYS A 429 4.53 -17.99 51.37
C LYS A 429 4.59 -16.57 50.84
N SER A 430 3.42 -15.96 50.66
CA SER A 430 3.32 -14.51 50.46
C SER A 430 3.47 -13.83 51.82
N GLU A 431 4.56 -13.10 52.05
CA GLU A 431 4.79 -12.38 53.30
C GLU A 431 3.85 -11.16 53.48
N ASP A 432 3.08 -10.75 52.46
CA ASP A 432 2.40 -9.43 52.43
C ASP A 432 0.89 -9.45 52.06
N SER A 433 0.02 -10.07 52.87
CA SER A 433 -1.41 -9.61 52.91
C SER A 433 -1.61 -8.31 53.68
N VAL A 434 -0.57 -7.78 54.33
CA VAL A 434 -0.73 -6.65 55.27
C VAL A 434 -1.06 -5.33 54.55
N TYR A 435 -0.72 -5.18 53.27
CA TYR A 435 -0.87 -3.89 52.56
C TYR A 435 -2.02 -3.78 51.55
N ARG A 436 -2.67 -4.88 51.12
CA ARG A 436 -3.74 -4.82 50.08
C ARG A 436 -5.14 -4.54 50.60
N SER A 437 -5.42 -4.74 51.88
CA SER A 437 -6.67 -4.33 52.50
C SER A 437 -6.36 -3.41 53.66
N GLY A 438 -6.79 -2.14 53.61
CA GLY A 438 -6.75 -1.19 54.73
C GLY A 438 -7.60 -1.62 55.95
N GLN A 439 -7.86 -2.91 56.11
CA GLN A 439 -8.48 -3.53 57.26
C GLN A 439 -7.40 -4.23 58.10
N VAL A 440 -6.82 -3.46 59.01
CA VAL A 440 -6.04 -3.99 60.13
C VAL A 440 -7.00 -4.80 61.01
N GLY A 441 -6.97 -6.13 60.92
CA GLY A 441 -7.83 -6.94 61.82
C GLY A 441 -8.08 -8.42 61.53
N ARG A 442 -7.48 -9.07 60.53
CA ARG A 442 -7.56 -10.55 60.39
C ARG A 442 -6.18 -11.21 60.35
N ARG A 443 -5.95 -12.10 61.32
CA ARG A 443 -4.79 -12.99 61.44
C ARG A 443 -4.68 -13.97 60.26
N ASP A 444 -3.45 -14.13 59.75
CA ASP A 444 -2.80 -15.38 59.32
C ASP A 444 -3.44 -16.30 58.27
N SER A 445 -3.95 -15.80 57.14
CA SER A 445 -4.08 -16.67 55.96
C SER A 445 -4.14 -15.90 54.65
N SER A 446 -2.99 -15.35 54.22
CA SER A 446 -2.81 -15.21 52.78
C SER A 446 -2.87 -16.61 52.17
N PRO A 447 -3.71 -16.86 51.14
CA PRO A 447 -3.62 -18.10 50.41
C PRO A 447 -2.19 -18.26 49.86
N PRO A 448 -1.62 -19.46 49.90
CA PRO A 448 -0.28 -19.70 49.39
C PRO A 448 -0.19 -19.32 47.90
N THR A 449 0.96 -18.80 47.49
CA THR A 449 1.24 -18.56 46.07
C THR A 449 1.77 -19.85 45.46
N TYR A 450 1.20 -20.26 44.32
CA TYR A 450 1.65 -21.43 43.58
C TYR A 450 2.39 -21.00 42.32
N LEU A 451 3.62 -21.48 42.17
CA LEU A 451 4.46 -21.22 41.01
C LEU A 451 4.59 -22.53 40.23
N GLN A 452 4.02 -22.59 39.02
CA GLN A 452 4.17 -23.74 38.14
C GLN A 452 5.43 -23.57 37.30
N VAL A 453 6.32 -24.56 37.37
CA VAL A 453 7.58 -24.60 36.66
C VAL A 453 7.33 -24.83 35.18
N THR A 454 7.72 -23.87 34.36
CA THR A 454 7.54 -23.93 32.91
C THR A 454 8.75 -24.43 32.16
N LEU A 455 9.95 -24.23 32.71
CA LEU A 455 11.20 -24.71 32.12
C LEU A 455 12.22 -24.97 33.23
N VAL A 456 13.00 -26.03 33.08
CA VAL A 456 14.22 -26.28 33.85
C VAL A 456 15.33 -26.55 32.84
N GLU A 457 16.35 -25.69 32.81
CA GLU A 457 17.52 -25.91 31.97
C GLU A 457 18.81 -25.55 32.68
N ASN A 458 19.90 -26.21 32.27
CA ASN A 458 21.24 -25.87 32.73
C ASN A 458 21.84 -24.84 31.78
N VAL A 459 22.34 -23.73 32.32
CA VAL A 459 22.91 -22.62 31.55
C VAL A 459 24.27 -22.27 32.14
N ARG A 460 25.24 -21.97 31.28
CA ARG A 460 26.55 -21.49 31.73
C ARG A 460 26.46 -20.01 32.09
N VAL A 461 27.23 -19.60 33.09
CA VAL A 461 27.30 -18.19 33.51
C VAL A 461 27.74 -17.29 32.34
N ALA A 462 28.71 -17.72 31.55
CA ALA A 462 29.18 -17.00 30.37
C ALA A 462 28.08 -16.70 29.33
N ASP A 463 27.08 -17.59 29.19
CA ASP A 463 25.99 -17.44 28.22
C ASP A 463 24.90 -16.47 28.71
N LEU A 464 24.84 -16.22 30.03
CA LEU A 464 23.86 -15.34 30.66
C LEU A 464 24.35 -13.90 30.79
N TYR A 465 25.65 -13.71 31.06
CA TYR A 465 26.25 -12.44 31.48
C TYR A 465 27.46 -12.04 30.63
N SER A 466 27.34 -12.13 29.30
CA SER A 466 28.46 -11.88 28.38
C SER A 466 28.80 -10.41 28.18
N GLU A 467 27.93 -9.48 28.57
CA GLU A 467 28.10 -8.03 28.34
C GLU A 467 28.53 -7.29 29.61
N GLU A 468 29.37 -6.26 29.45
CA GLU A 468 29.93 -5.47 30.56
C GLU A 468 28.84 -4.74 31.38
N GLU A 469 27.71 -4.39 30.75
CA GLU A 469 26.54 -3.77 31.40
C GLU A 469 25.79 -4.73 32.35
N GLN A 470 26.02 -6.04 32.22
CA GLN A 470 25.32 -7.08 32.98
C GLN A 470 26.09 -7.51 34.24
N GLN A 471 27.25 -6.92 34.50
CA GLN A 471 28.10 -7.17 35.66
C GLN A 471 27.39 -6.90 37.00
N TRP A 472 26.47 -5.93 37.05
CA TRP A 472 25.69 -5.68 38.26
C TRP A 472 24.75 -6.86 38.58
N ALA A 473 24.13 -7.43 37.54
CA ALA A 473 23.17 -8.52 37.69
C ALA A 473 23.87 -9.83 38.08
N LEU A 474 25.10 -10.05 37.59
CA LEU A 474 25.95 -11.14 38.04
C LEU A 474 26.27 -11.03 39.55
N ARG A 475 26.71 -9.86 40.03
CA ARG A 475 27.00 -9.65 41.47
C ARG A 475 25.78 -9.86 42.36
N GLU A 476 24.62 -9.41 41.88
CA GLU A 476 23.36 -9.61 42.59
C GLU A 476 22.97 -11.10 42.63
N LEU A 477 23.23 -11.84 41.56
CA LEU A 477 23.04 -13.28 41.53
C LEU A 477 24.01 -14.02 42.46
N GLU A 478 25.29 -13.66 42.47
CA GLU A 478 26.29 -14.19 43.40
C GLU A 478 25.91 -13.94 44.86
N ARG A 479 25.38 -12.75 45.16
CA ARG A 479 24.85 -12.40 46.49
C ARG A 479 23.69 -13.31 46.90
N LYS A 480 22.77 -13.60 45.97
CA LYS A 480 21.62 -14.47 46.22
C LYS A 480 22.01 -15.93 46.40
N LEU A 481 22.96 -16.42 45.61
CA LEU A 481 23.45 -17.79 45.69
C LEU A 481 24.49 -17.99 46.81
N GLY A 482 25.03 -16.91 47.37
CA GLY A 482 26.07 -16.94 48.40
C GLY A 482 27.41 -17.51 47.90
N LYS A 483 27.68 -17.42 46.60
CA LYS A 483 28.86 -17.99 45.94
C LYS A 483 29.31 -17.08 44.80
N GLU A 484 30.61 -16.82 44.70
CA GLU A 484 31.21 -16.24 43.49
C GLU A 484 31.11 -17.25 42.34
N LEU A 485 30.76 -16.75 41.15
CA LEU A 485 30.48 -17.56 39.98
C LEU A 485 31.56 -17.36 38.92
N ALA A 486 32.12 -18.47 38.42
CA ALA A 486 33.02 -18.45 37.28
C ALA A 486 32.25 -18.59 35.96
N ASP A 487 32.82 -18.12 34.85
CA ASP A 487 32.23 -18.21 33.49
C ASP A 487 31.87 -19.65 33.05
N ASP A 488 32.63 -20.63 33.55
CA ASP A 488 32.43 -22.07 33.31
C ASP A 488 31.45 -22.72 34.30
N ASP A 489 31.01 -22.02 35.35
CA ASP A 489 30.01 -22.55 36.26
C ASP A 489 28.67 -22.75 35.53
N VAL A 490 27.98 -23.82 35.90
CA VAL A 490 26.67 -24.18 35.37
C VAL A 490 25.62 -23.88 36.44
N LEU A 491 24.63 -23.09 36.06
CA LEU A 491 23.46 -22.77 36.88
C LEU A 491 22.24 -23.50 36.34
N LYS A 492 21.32 -23.85 37.23
CA LYS A 492 20.00 -24.32 36.84
C LYS A 492 19.05 -23.12 36.78
N ARG A 493 18.61 -22.75 35.58
CA ARG A 493 17.56 -21.75 35.38
C ARG A 493 16.20 -22.43 35.49
N VAL A 494 15.37 -21.92 36.38
CA VAL A 494 13.99 -22.36 36.57
C VAL A 494 13.06 -21.24 36.16
N GLU A 495 12.31 -21.43 35.08
CA GLU A 495 11.25 -20.50 34.68
C GLU A 495 9.92 -20.96 35.27
N PHE A 496 9.04 -20.02 35.60
CA PHE A 496 7.75 -20.31 36.19
C PHE A 496 6.66 -19.32 35.80
N VAL A 497 5.40 -19.74 36.02
CA VAL A 497 4.21 -18.90 35.94
C VAL A 497 3.37 -19.05 37.20
N HIS A 498 2.62 -18.01 37.56
CA HIS A 498 1.64 -18.10 38.63
C HIS A 498 0.51 -19.06 38.26
N THR A 499 0.13 -19.91 39.20
CA THR A 499 -1.04 -20.78 39.11
C THR A 499 -1.88 -20.68 40.38
N TYR A 500 -3.07 -21.29 40.37
CA TYR A 500 -4.05 -21.20 41.45
C TYR A 500 -4.39 -22.58 42.01
N GLY A 501 -4.82 -22.63 43.28
CA GLY A 501 -5.20 -23.87 44.00
C GLY A 501 -6.17 -24.74 43.20
N ARG A 502 -7.21 -24.12 42.61
CA ARG A 502 -8.17 -24.79 41.73
C ARG A 502 -7.55 -25.53 40.55
N LYS A 503 -6.48 -25.01 39.94
CA LYS A 503 -5.81 -25.65 38.80
C LYS A 503 -4.98 -26.87 39.20
N ILE A 504 -4.60 -26.96 40.48
CA ILE A 504 -3.78 -28.04 41.03
C ILE A 504 -4.60 -29.00 41.91
N GLY A 505 -5.93 -28.89 41.87
CA GLY A 505 -6.85 -29.76 42.62
C GLY A 505 -6.77 -29.58 44.14
N LYS A 506 -6.36 -28.40 44.63
CA LYS A 506 -6.21 -28.11 46.07
C LYS A 506 -7.30 -27.22 46.68
N ASP A 507 -8.23 -26.73 45.86
CA ASP A 507 -9.42 -26.04 46.37
C ASP A 507 -10.56 -27.06 46.50
N ASP A 508 -10.74 -27.62 47.70
CA ASP A 508 -12.01 -28.21 48.13
C ASP A 508 -12.98 -27.06 48.42
N PHE A 509 -14.20 -27.14 47.87
CA PHE A 509 -15.26 -26.15 48.07
C PHE A 509 -15.69 -26.01 49.54
#